data_AF-A0A0M9BIW0-F1
#
_entry.id   AF-A0A0M9BIW0-F1
#
_cell.length_a   1.000
_cell.length_b   1.000
_cell.length_c   1.000
_cell.angle_alpha   90.00
_cell.angle_beta   90.00
_cell.angle_gamma   90.00
#
_symmetry.space_group_name_H-M   'P 1'
#
loop_
_entity.id
_entity.type
_entity.pdbx_description
1 polymer ?
#
loop_
_entity_poly.entity_id
_entity_poly.type
_entity_poly.pdbx_seq_one_letter_code
_entity_poly.pdbx_strand_id
1 'polypeptide(L)'
;MTERIPCIREGCPNTILPATAARTGGYCMPCKQEMEREAHQRYIEANRRDVNLYEGMTDPVEILKIIHTRQVHDPLIRYVAYEQSKEQVYLSLSMEQQALMIDYAMQLIRTGADDTGKDILVYLVCYHDISLSAQIPELLEYEIYYPVILYKSTSAEVRDQLLQQVNTDDENRNNLLLMLAYIGDEVVVDQFQQWRQSPPRWADQLHVAPEYYTTEAGWELTNEGQRRDLFITPSYSLYKVKENEGADATSIGAPISMLLTCANNCEWCGSPLTTLIDLDVQHPALKNVAWNSERLQVQTCVICSCYGVVYMEMDSAGEPFWSAHNVMPMGADEIDLDDYAQLPPDAGRQFRIAAAPRQAFHASEWAMEPSSSQIGGHPGWVQDAEYPNCPCCASRMRAVGQLEWSEVEEYGDGMYYMFICEPCQMTAVSYQQS
;
A
#
# COMPACT_ATOMS: atom_id res chain seq x y z
N MET A 1 38.57 38.61 -28.80
CA MET A 1 37.99 37.25 -28.72
C MET A 1 38.93 36.43 -27.84
N THR A 2 38.47 35.98 -26.69
CA THR A 2 39.31 35.19 -25.77
C THR A 2 39.43 33.78 -26.33
N GLU A 3 40.65 33.38 -26.68
CA GLU A 3 40.95 32.06 -27.23
C GLU A 3 40.59 30.97 -26.19
N ARG A 4 39.63 30.09 -26.54
CA ARG A 4 39.15 29.02 -25.66
C ARG A 4 39.89 27.72 -25.99
N ILE A 5 40.23 26.96 -24.96
CA ILE A 5 41.02 25.74 -25.05
C ILE A 5 40.07 24.53 -24.91
N PRO A 6 40.20 23.45 -25.71
CA PRO A 6 39.41 22.24 -25.52
C PRO A 6 39.75 21.54 -24.18
N CYS A 7 38.75 20.88 -23.57
CA CYS A 7 38.95 20.01 -22.42
C CYS A 7 39.85 18.82 -22.79
N ILE A 8 40.75 18.43 -21.88
CA ILE A 8 41.66 17.28 -22.10
C ILE A 8 40.93 15.91 -22.05
N ARG A 9 39.77 15.82 -21.40
CA ARG A 9 39.04 14.55 -21.29
C ARG A 9 38.57 14.08 -22.66
N GLU A 10 38.95 12.84 -23.00
CA GLU A 10 38.57 12.19 -24.25
C GLU A 10 37.04 12.13 -24.40
N GLY A 11 36.52 12.54 -25.56
CA GLY A 11 35.08 12.59 -25.84
C GLY A 11 34.32 13.79 -25.26
N CYS A 12 34.96 14.70 -24.51
CA CYS A 12 34.28 15.88 -23.96
C CYS A 12 34.23 17.04 -24.99
N PRO A 13 33.04 17.55 -25.36
CA PRO A 13 32.92 18.63 -26.35
C PRO A 13 33.20 20.04 -25.78
N ASN A 14 33.45 20.15 -24.47
CA ASN A 14 33.53 21.45 -23.80
C ASN A 14 34.85 22.19 -24.09
N THR A 15 34.75 23.52 -24.22
CA THR A 15 35.90 24.42 -24.28
C THR A 15 35.93 25.35 -23.05
N ILE A 16 37.11 25.64 -22.55
CA ILE A 16 37.33 26.40 -21.32
C ILE A 16 38.22 27.62 -21.54
N LEU A 17 38.11 28.59 -20.64
CA LEU A 17 39.00 29.76 -20.65
C LEU A 17 40.41 29.35 -20.19
N PRO A 18 41.48 30.02 -20.66
CA PRO A 18 42.84 29.73 -20.23
C PRO A 18 43.03 29.79 -18.71
N ALA A 19 42.35 30.71 -18.03
CA ALA A 19 42.34 30.80 -16.56
C ALA A 19 41.73 29.57 -15.88
N THR A 20 40.68 28.98 -16.47
CA THR A 20 40.09 27.73 -15.99
C THR A 20 41.04 26.56 -16.20
N ALA A 21 41.63 26.44 -17.40
CA ALA A 21 42.60 25.40 -17.73
C ALA A 21 43.80 25.40 -16.78
N ALA A 22 44.34 26.58 -16.43
CA ALA A 22 45.43 26.71 -15.46
C ALA A 22 45.03 26.21 -14.05
N ARG A 23 43.77 26.42 -13.64
CA ARG A 23 43.27 26.02 -12.31
C ARG A 23 42.91 24.53 -12.23
N THR A 24 42.46 23.93 -13.33
CA THR A 24 41.94 22.55 -13.36
C THR A 24 42.90 21.56 -14.03
N GLY A 25 44.07 22.03 -14.48
CA GLY A 25 45.02 21.19 -15.22
C GLY A 25 44.54 20.83 -16.63
N GLY A 26 43.72 21.68 -17.25
CA GLY A 26 43.18 21.49 -18.60
C GLY A 26 41.84 20.76 -18.70
N TYR A 27 41.24 20.38 -17.57
CA TYR A 27 39.90 19.79 -17.54
C TYR A 27 38.80 20.86 -17.41
N CYS A 28 37.63 20.64 -18.02
CA CYS A 28 36.48 21.46 -17.69
C CYS A 28 35.98 21.18 -16.26
N MET A 29 35.30 22.15 -15.64
CA MET A 29 34.80 22.00 -14.27
C MET A 29 33.91 20.75 -14.08
N PRO A 30 32.96 20.43 -15.00
CA PRO A 30 32.20 19.19 -14.94
C PRO A 30 33.09 17.93 -14.92
N CYS A 31 34.07 17.82 -15.82
CA CYS A 31 34.97 16.67 -15.85
C CYS A 31 35.81 16.54 -14.57
N LYS A 32 36.29 17.66 -14.03
CA LYS A 32 37.07 17.66 -12.78
C LYS A 32 36.20 17.21 -11.59
N GLN A 33 34.96 17.70 -11.50
CA GLN A 33 34.01 17.29 -10.47
C GLN A 33 33.63 15.80 -10.60
N GLU A 34 33.48 15.29 -11.83
CA GLU A 34 33.24 13.88 -12.07
C GLU A 34 34.42 13.01 -11.61
N MET A 35 35.65 13.41 -11.93
CA MET A 35 36.86 12.72 -11.44
C MET A 35 36.97 12.75 -9.91
N GLU A 36 36.65 13.88 -9.28
CA GLU A 36 36.60 14.01 -7.82
C GLU A 36 35.52 13.10 -7.21
N ARG A 37 34.34 13.01 -7.84
CA ARG A 37 33.27 12.06 -7.46
C ARG A 37 33.72 10.61 -7.61
N GLU A 38 34.33 10.24 -8.72
CA GLU A 38 34.88 8.88 -8.94
C GLU A 38 36.00 8.53 -7.95
N ALA A 39 36.86 9.48 -7.62
CA ALA A 39 37.91 9.28 -6.61
C ALA A 39 37.33 9.14 -5.20
N HIS A 40 36.32 9.96 -4.86
CA HIS A 40 35.61 9.87 -3.59
C HIS A 40 34.82 8.56 -3.46
N GLN A 41 34.15 8.13 -4.53
CA GLN A 41 33.42 6.86 -4.59
C GLN A 41 34.37 5.67 -4.38
N ARG A 42 35.52 5.66 -5.07
CA ARG A 42 36.56 4.64 -4.86
C ARG A 42 37.10 4.64 -3.44
N TYR A 43 37.27 5.81 -2.83
CA TYR A 43 37.67 5.91 -1.42
C TYR A 43 36.61 5.31 -0.50
N ILE A 44 35.33 5.62 -0.74
CA ILE A 44 34.22 5.04 0.04
C ILE A 44 34.22 3.52 -0.10
N GLU A 45 34.25 2.99 -1.32
CA GLU A 45 34.24 1.54 -1.57
C GLU A 45 35.42 0.82 -0.93
N ALA A 46 36.61 1.41 -0.96
CA ALA A 46 37.81 0.83 -0.35
C ALA A 46 37.84 0.88 1.18
N ASN A 47 37.09 1.80 1.80
CA ASN A 47 37.10 2.02 3.25
C ASN A 47 35.77 1.70 3.93
N ARG A 48 34.79 1.20 3.17
CA ARG A 48 33.48 0.81 3.70
C ARG A 48 33.62 -0.42 4.59
N ARG A 49 33.06 -0.35 5.79
CA ARG A 49 32.99 -1.46 6.75
C ARG A 49 31.55 -1.88 7.00
N ASP A 50 31.37 -3.17 7.25
CA ASP A 50 30.08 -3.72 7.65
C ASP A 50 29.92 -3.63 9.17
N VAL A 51 28.77 -3.13 9.61
CA VAL A 51 28.39 -3.06 11.03
C VAL A 51 27.11 -3.85 11.22
N ASN A 52 27.19 -4.95 11.98
CA ASN A 52 26.03 -5.73 12.36
C ASN A 52 25.57 -5.31 13.76
N LEU A 53 24.45 -4.60 13.84
CA LEU A 53 23.88 -4.15 15.12
C LEU A 53 23.12 -5.28 15.84
N TYR A 54 22.85 -6.39 15.16
CA TYR A 54 22.04 -7.50 15.66
C TYR A 54 22.89 -8.68 16.14
N GLU A 55 24.22 -8.54 16.17
CA GLU A 55 25.14 -9.62 16.51
C GLU A 55 24.86 -10.17 17.92
N GLY A 56 24.50 -11.46 18.00
CA GLY A 56 24.18 -12.14 19.25
C GLY A 56 22.82 -11.78 19.85
N MET A 57 21.97 -11.02 19.15
CA MET A 57 20.64 -10.66 19.61
C MET A 57 19.62 -11.74 19.27
N THR A 58 18.77 -12.05 20.25
CA THR A 58 17.69 -13.04 20.10
C THR A 58 16.35 -12.53 20.61
N ASP A 59 16.28 -11.33 21.19
CA ASP A 59 15.03 -10.74 21.68
C ASP A 59 14.39 -9.87 20.59
N PRO A 60 13.23 -10.29 20.04
CA PRO A 60 12.48 -9.52 19.04
C PRO A 60 12.22 -8.06 19.44
N VAL A 61 12.02 -7.77 20.73
CA VAL A 61 11.75 -6.40 21.21
C VAL A 61 12.96 -5.50 20.97
N GLU A 62 14.15 -5.94 21.37
CA GLU A 62 15.38 -5.17 21.17
C GLU A 62 15.75 -5.06 19.68
N ILE A 63 15.50 -6.13 18.90
CA ILE A 63 15.67 -6.11 17.44
C ILE A 63 14.76 -5.03 16.81
N LEU A 64 13.48 -4.99 17.16
CA LEU A 64 12.54 -4.00 16.63
C LEU A 64 12.91 -2.57 17.03
N LYS A 65 13.36 -2.35 18.27
CA LYS A 65 13.87 -1.04 18.70
C LYS A 65 15.02 -0.56 17.82
N ILE A 66 15.93 -1.46 17.44
CA ILE A 66 17.05 -1.12 16.54
C ILE A 66 16.57 -0.86 15.12
N ILE A 67 15.63 -1.67 14.61
CA ILE A 67 15.02 -1.49 13.29
C ILE A 67 14.38 -0.09 13.17
N HIS A 68 13.67 0.35 14.21
CA HIS A 68 13.02 1.66 14.27
C HIS A 68 13.96 2.82 14.64
N THR A 69 15.19 2.53 15.02
CA THR A 69 16.17 3.58 15.34
C THR A 69 16.75 4.14 14.05
N ARG A 70 16.56 5.45 13.83
CA ARG A 70 17.19 6.15 12.71
C ARG A 70 18.71 6.02 12.78
N GLN A 71 19.28 5.29 11.83
CA GLN A 71 20.72 5.14 11.70
C GLN A 71 21.35 6.43 11.18
N VAL A 72 22.49 6.83 11.76
CA VAL A 72 23.26 7.96 11.26
C VAL A 72 23.91 7.56 9.94
N HIS A 73 23.60 8.30 8.87
CA HIS A 73 24.21 8.04 7.58
C HIS A 73 25.72 8.34 7.61
N ASP A 74 26.53 7.30 7.45
CA ASP A 74 27.97 7.39 7.23
C ASP A 74 28.31 6.63 5.94
N PRO A 75 28.84 7.31 4.89
CA PRO A 75 29.19 6.66 3.63
C PRO A 75 30.15 5.46 3.77
N LEU A 76 30.94 5.45 4.84
CA LEU A 76 31.92 4.40 5.14
C LEU A 76 31.33 3.25 5.97
N ILE A 77 30.06 3.31 6.37
CA ILE A 77 29.40 2.26 7.12
C ILE A 77 28.28 1.67 6.26
N ARG A 78 28.30 0.34 6.11
CA ARG A 78 27.15 -0.42 5.63
C ARG A 78 26.58 -1.19 6.81
N TYR A 79 25.38 -0.81 7.23
CA TYR A 79 24.64 -1.58 8.24
C TYR A 79 24.14 -2.87 7.62
N VAL A 80 24.43 -3.99 8.28
CA VAL A 80 23.93 -5.30 7.86
C VAL A 80 22.45 -5.38 8.23
N ALA A 81 21.60 -5.77 7.27
CA ALA A 81 20.18 -6.00 7.52
C ALA A 81 20.00 -7.20 8.47
N TYR A 82 18.94 -7.17 9.29
CA TYR A 82 18.58 -8.34 10.10
C TYR A 82 18.17 -9.51 9.20
N GLU A 83 18.39 -10.74 9.67
CA GLU A 83 18.14 -11.96 8.87
C GLU A 83 16.66 -12.15 8.51
N GLN A 84 15.76 -11.73 9.39
CA GLN A 84 14.32 -11.78 9.17
C GLN A 84 13.78 -10.41 8.75
N SER A 85 12.68 -10.42 7.99
CA SER A 85 11.96 -9.18 7.67
C SER A 85 11.35 -8.55 8.93
N LYS A 86 11.15 -7.23 8.89
CA LYS A 86 10.47 -6.49 9.97
C LYS A 86 9.13 -7.12 10.36
N GLU A 87 8.33 -7.51 9.37
CA GLU A 87 7.07 -8.23 9.57
C GLU A 87 7.24 -9.58 10.27
N GLN A 88 8.23 -10.40 9.86
CA GLN A 88 8.50 -11.67 10.53
C GLN A 88 8.84 -11.48 12.01
N VAL A 89 9.63 -10.46 12.34
CA VAL A 89 9.96 -10.13 13.73
C VAL A 89 8.72 -9.69 14.50
N TYR A 90 7.89 -8.81 13.95
CA TYR A 90 6.64 -8.40 14.59
C TYR A 90 5.71 -9.59 14.82
N LEU A 91 5.49 -10.44 13.82
CA LEU A 91 4.60 -11.61 13.93
C LEU A 91 5.12 -12.65 14.94
N SER A 92 6.42 -12.64 15.24
CA SER A 92 7.02 -13.51 16.25
C SER A 92 6.81 -13.06 17.70
N LEU A 93 6.34 -11.82 17.93
CA LEU A 93 6.16 -11.27 19.28
C LEU A 93 5.12 -12.06 20.09
N SER A 94 5.51 -12.49 21.29
CA SER A 94 4.57 -12.96 22.32
C SER A 94 3.69 -11.83 22.86
N MET A 95 2.58 -12.16 23.54
CA MET A 95 1.70 -11.15 24.17
C MET A 95 2.45 -10.23 25.15
N GLU A 96 3.40 -10.78 25.91
CA GLU A 96 4.23 -9.98 26.83
C GLU A 96 5.13 -9.00 26.08
N GLN A 97 5.75 -9.45 24.97
CA GLN A 97 6.59 -8.60 24.13
C GLN A 97 5.80 -7.56 23.33
N GLN A 98 4.57 -7.88 22.93
CA GLN A 98 3.64 -6.91 22.35
C GLN A 98 3.36 -5.77 23.34
N ALA A 99 3.07 -6.10 24.60
CA ALA A 99 2.86 -5.09 25.65
C ALA A 99 4.12 -4.21 25.86
N LEU A 100 5.31 -4.81 25.88
CA LEU A 100 6.58 -4.06 25.97
C LEU A 100 6.78 -3.10 24.78
N MET A 101 6.40 -3.51 23.57
CA MET A 101 6.48 -2.65 22.38
C MET A 101 5.45 -1.52 22.42
N ILE A 102 4.24 -1.75 22.95
CA ILE A 102 3.25 -0.67 23.19
C ILE A 102 3.82 0.35 24.18
N ASP A 103 4.37 -0.10 25.30
CA ASP A 103 4.94 0.78 26.32
C ASP A 103 6.11 1.61 25.75
N TYR A 104 6.97 0.96 24.94
CA TYR A 104 8.05 1.65 24.24
C TYR A 104 7.54 2.69 23.24
N ALA A 105 6.53 2.36 22.44
CA ALA A 105 5.92 3.30 21.49
C ALA A 105 5.30 4.51 22.19
N MET A 106 4.57 4.27 23.29
CA MET A 106 4.00 5.35 24.11
C MET A 106 5.09 6.19 24.77
N GLN A 107 6.21 5.59 25.19
CA GLN A 107 7.36 6.34 25.68
C GLN A 107 7.94 7.26 24.60
N LEU A 108 8.10 6.77 23.36
CA LEU A 108 8.59 7.59 22.25
C LEU A 108 7.69 8.81 22.01
N ILE A 109 6.37 8.61 21.99
CA ILE A 109 5.36 9.68 21.87
C ILE A 109 5.55 10.73 22.99
N ARG A 110 5.60 10.29 24.24
CA ARG A 110 5.81 11.19 25.41
C ARG A 110 7.11 11.97 25.32
N THR A 111 8.14 11.41 24.67
CA THR A 111 9.45 12.06 24.53
C THR A 111 9.62 12.88 23.25
N GLY A 112 8.57 13.00 22.42
CA GLY A 112 8.58 13.80 21.19
C GLY A 112 9.13 13.09 19.95
N ALA A 113 9.19 11.75 19.97
CA ALA A 113 9.45 10.91 18.79
C ALA A 113 8.15 10.22 18.36
N ASP A 114 7.10 11.02 18.16
CA ASP A 114 5.73 10.54 17.95
C ASP A 114 5.58 9.78 16.63
N ASP A 115 6.23 10.18 15.54
CA ASP A 115 6.20 9.45 14.24
C ASP A 115 6.58 7.98 14.41
N THR A 116 7.76 7.71 14.99
CA THR A 116 8.21 6.34 15.25
C THR A 116 7.30 5.59 16.22
N GLY A 117 6.77 6.28 17.24
CA GLY A 117 5.81 5.69 18.16
C GLY A 117 4.51 5.26 17.47
N LYS A 118 3.93 6.15 16.63
CA LYS A 118 2.73 5.88 15.82
C LYS A 118 2.97 4.70 14.88
N ASP A 119 4.09 4.67 14.18
CA ASP A 119 4.45 3.57 13.28
C ASP A 119 4.44 2.22 14.01
N ILE A 120 5.11 2.13 15.16
CA ILE A 120 5.15 0.90 15.97
C ILE A 120 3.75 0.46 16.38
N LEU A 121 2.89 1.38 16.82
CA LEU A 121 1.51 1.07 17.19
C LEU A 121 0.70 0.57 15.98
N VAL A 122 0.89 1.15 14.79
CA VAL A 122 0.24 0.70 13.56
C VAL A 122 0.63 -0.74 13.21
N TYR A 123 1.93 -1.09 13.27
CA TYR A 123 2.38 -2.47 13.05
C TYR A 123 1.70 -3.46 14.01
N LEU A 124 1.60 -3.09 15.28
CA LEU A 124 0.95 -3.91 16.31
C LEU A 124 -0.55 -4.09 16.04
N VAL A 125 -1.26 -3.01 15.68
CA VAL A 125 -2.70 -3.03 15.39
C VAL A 125 -3.01 -3.82 14.11
N CYS A 126 -2.19 -3.68 13.06
CA CYS A 126 -2.43 -4.34 11.78
C CYS A 126 -2.09 -5.83 11.81
N TYR A 127 -0.95 -6.21 12.42
CA TYR A 127 -0.48 -7.60 12.41
C TYR A 127 -1.10 -8.47 13.50
N HIS A 128 -1.42 -7.90 14.67
CA HIS A 128 -1.93 -8.66 15.83
C HIS A 128 -3.37 -8.33 16.21
N ASP A 129 -4.02 -7.37 15.53
CA ASP A 129 -5.36 -6.90 15.89
C ASP A 129 -5.46 -6.40 17.35
N ILE A 130 -4.36 -5.81 17.84
CA ILE A 130 -4.26 -5.34 19.22
C ILE A 130 -5.23 -4.19 19.46
N SER A 131 -5.95 -4.24 20.58
CA SER A 131 -6.72 -3.10 21.08
C SER A 131 -5.82 -2.13 21.83
N LEU A 132 -5.87 -0.87 21.43
CA LEU A 132 -5.22 0.26 22.12
C LEU A 132 -6.18 1.02 23.05
N SER A 133 -7.31 0.43 23.45
CA SER A 133 -8.33 1.09 24.28
C SER A 133 -7.77 1.78 25.53
N ALA A 134 -6.71 1.24 26.14
CA ALA A 134 -6.07 1.84 27.31
C ALA A 134 -5.17 3.04 26.97
N GLN A 135 -4.63 3.10 25.76
CA GLN A 135 -3.67 4.12 25.30
C GLN A 135 -4.36 5.26 24.53
N ILE A 136 -5.50 4.99 23.89
CA ILE A 136 -6.23 5.97 23.07
C ILE A 136 -6.54 7.28 23.82
N PRO A 137 -6.98 7.29 25.09
CA PRO A 137 -7.19 8.55 25.81
C PRO A 137 -5.94 9.43 25.86
N GLU A 138 -4.77 8.82 26.08
CA GLU A 138 -3.50 9.53 26.08
C GLU A 138 -3.13 10.01 24.67
N LEU A 139 -3.34 9.20 23.63
CA LEU A 139 -3.11 9.63 22.24
C LEU A 139 -3.93 10.89 21.90
N LEU A 140 -5.19 10.95 22.32
CA LEU A 140 -6.07 12.12 22.13
C LEU A 140 -5.60 13.34 22.94
N GLU A 141 -5.07 13.15 24.16
CA GLU A 141 -4.47 14.23 24.95
C GLU A 141 -3.22 14.84 24.28
N TYR A 142 -2.46 14.04 23.52
CA TYR A 142 -1.36 14.51 22.69
C TYR A 142 -1.81 15.06 21.32
N GLU A 143 -3.11 15.21 21.08
CA GLU A 143 -3.69 15.66 19.80
C GLU A 143 -3.26 14.77 18.61
N ILE A 144 -2.95 13.51 18.88
CA ILE A 144 -2.71 12.53 17.82
C ILE A 144 -4.07 12.08 17.32
N TYR A 145 -4.38 12.38 16.07
CA TYR A 145 -5.62 11.97 15.40
C TYR A 145 -5.40 11.04 14.20
N TYR A 146 -4.15 10.87 13.77
CA TYR A 146 -3.72 10.06 12.64
C TYR A 146 -2.49 9.23 13.05
N PRO A 147 -2.32 7.98 12.61
CA PRO A 147 -3.22 7.21 11.73
C PRO A 147 -4.52 6.74 12.39
N VAL A 148 -5.65 6.85 11.67
CA VAL A 148 -7.00 6.61 12.22
C VAL A 148 -7.26 5.13 12.55
N ILE A 149 -6.52 4.21 11.93
CA ILE A 149 -6.61 2.77 12.21
C ILE A 149 -6.28 2.41 13.65
N LEU A 150 -5.49 3.25 14.36
CA LEU A 150 -5.17 3.07 15.78
C LEU A 150 -6.41 3.08 16.69
N TYR A 151 -7.51 3.68 16.22
CA TYR A 151 -8.73 3.92 17.00
C TYR A 151 -9.81 2.88 16.76
N LYS A 152 -9.59 1.91 15.85
CA LYS A 152 -10.62 0.92 15.44
C LYS A 152 -11.20 0.09 16.59
N SER A 153 -10.41 -0.13 17.65
CA SER A 153 -10.76 -0.98 18.80
C SER A 153 -10.78 -0.18 20.10
N THR A 154 -11.44 0.99 20.08
CA THR A 154 -11.60 1.87 21.25
C THR A 154 -12.75 1.43 22.17
N SER A 155 -12.81 2.00 23.38
CA SER A 155 -13.90 1.73 24.33
C SER A 155 -15.17 2.51 23.98
N ALA A 156 -16.32 2.02 24.46
CA ALA A 156 -17.60 2.69 24.26
C ALA A 156 -17.59 4.13 24.81
N GLU A 157 -16.89 4.37 25.92
CA GLU A 157 -16.76 5.69 26.53
C GLU A 157 -16.01 6.66 25.60
N VAL A 158 -14.92 6.22 24.99
CA VAL A 158 -14.15 7.05 24.05
C VAL A 158 -14.94 7.29 22.76
N ARG A 159 -15.61 6.27 22.21
CA ARG A 159 -16.52 6.44 21.07
C ARG A 159 -17.55 7.53 21.34
N ASP A 160 -18.21 7.49 22.49
CA ASP A 160 -19.24 8.47 22.86
C ASP A 160 -18.65 9.88 23.05
N GLN A 161 -17.40 10.00 23.50
CA GLN A 161 -16.67 11.27 23.54
C GLN A 161 -16.39 11.80 22.12
N LEU A 162 -15.90 10.95 21.21
CA LEU A 162 -15.65 11.33 19.81
C LEU A 162 -16.94 11.78 19.10
N LEU A 163 -18.06 11.08 19.36
CA LEU A 163 -19.39 11.45 18.87
C LEU A 163 -19.87 12.81 19.38
N GLN A 164 -19.47 13.21 20.58
CA GLN A 164 -19.75 14.55 21.09
C GLN A 164 -18.80 15.58 20.45
N GLN A 165 -17.51 15.28 20.41
CA GLN A 165 -16.46 16.17 19.91
C GLN A 165 -16.65 16.55 18.44
N VAL A 166 -17.07 15.60 17.58
CA VAL A 166 -17.29 15.84 16.13
C VAL A 166 -18.28 16.98 15.86
N ASN A 167 -19.20 17.25 16.79
CA ASN A 167 -20.19 18.31 16.65
C ASN A 167 -19.66 19.72 16.95
N THR A 168 -18.50 19.82 17.62
CA THR A 168 -17.95 21.10 18.10
C THR A 168 -16.55 21.40 17.60
N ASP A 169 -15.78 20.37 17.23
CA ASP A 169 -14.41 20.51 16.75
C ASP A 169 -14.39 20.64 15.22
N ASP A 170 -14.32 21.88 14.74
CA ASP A 170 -14.29 22.18 13.30
C ASP A 170 -12.95 21.80 12.65
N GLU A 171 -11.85 21.84 13.40
CA GLU A 171 -10.50 21.64 12.90
C GLU A 171 -10.21 20.16 12.66
N ASN A 172 -10.57 19.29 13.61
CA ASN A 172 -10.28 17.86 13.54
C ASN A 172 -11.44 17.01 13.01
N ARG A 173 -12.53 17.64 12.56
CA ARG A 173 -13.77 16.94 12.17
C ARG A 173 -13.54 15.80 11.18
N ASN A 174 -12.67 16.01 10.20
CA ASN A 174 -12.33 14.98 9.21
C ASN A 174 -11.77 13.73 9.89
N ASN A 175 -10.76 13.88 10.74
CA ASN A 175 -10.16 12.76 11.45
C ASN A 175 -11.13 12.11 12.44
N LEU A 176 -11.98 12.90 13.12
CA LEU A 176 -13.00 12.38 14.03
C LEU A 176 -14.02 11.49 13.28
N LEU A 177 -14.46 11.90 12.09
CA LEU A 177 -15.35 11.09 11.26
C LEU A 177 -14.67 9.79 10.79
N LEU A 178 -13.39 9.86 10.41
CA LEU A 178 -12.61 8.68 10.05
C LEU A 178 -12.43 7.73 11.24
N MET A 179 -12.09 8.22 12.43
CA MET A 179 -12.00 7.40 13.64
C MET A 179 -13.33 6.70 13.93
N LEU A 180 -14.43 7.44 13.88
CA LEU A 180 -15.77 6.88 14.07
C LEU A 180 -16.05 5.80 13.03
N ALA A 181 -15.75 6.04 11.75
CA ALA A 181 -15.89 5.04 10.70
C ALA A 181 -15.11 3.75 11.00
N TYR A 182 -13.85 3.85 11.47
CA TYR A 182 -13.03 2.69 11.83
C TYR A 182 -13.52 1.96 13.08
N ILE A 183 -14.13 2.64 14.05
CA ILE A 183 -14.81 2.01 15.20
C ILE A 183 -15.98 1.17 14.70
N GLY A 184 -16.84 1.76 13.86
CA GLY A 184 -17.82 1.02 13.04
C GLY A 184 -18.80 0.12 13.78
N ASP A 185 -18.99 0.30 15.09
CA ASP A 185 -19.94 -0.47 15.89
C ASP A 185 -21.40 -0.05 15.64
N GLU A 186 -22.36 -0.74 16.26
CA GLU A 186 -23.79 -0.49 16.03
C GLU A 186 -24.19 0.96 16.33
N VAL A 187 -23.60 1.58 17.36
CA VAL A 187 -23.90 2.97 17.73
C VAL A 187 -23.38 3.94 16.68
N VAL A 188 -22.17 3.71 16.17
CA VAL A 188 -21.60 4.47 15.06
C VAL A 188 -22.45 4.32 13.80
N VAL A 189 -22.84 3.09 13.43
CA VAL A 189 -23.64 2.81 12.24
C VAL A 189 -24.98 3.56 12.30
N ASP A 190 -25.67 3.48 13.44
CA ASP A 190 -26.91 4.21 13.69
C ASP A 190 -26.69 5.73 13.60
N GLN A 191 -25.57 6.24 14.09
CA GLN A 191 -25.27 7.66 14.04
C GLN A 191 -25.03 8.15 12.60
N PHE A 192 -24.27 7.42 11.78
CA PHE A 192 -24.10 7.77 10.36
C PHE A 192 -25.43 7.68 9.61
N GLN A 193 -26.29 6.70 9.93
CA GLN A 193 -27.63 6.61 9.36
C GLN A 193 -28.48 7.84 9.74
N GLN A 194 -28.40 8.30 10.99
CA GLN A 194 -29.09 9.51 11.43
C GLN A 194 -28.58 10.76 10.70
N TRP A 195 -27.26 10.91 10.53
CA TRP A 195 -26.69 12.02 9.75
C TRP A 195 -27.10 11.98 8.28
N ARG A 196 -27.25 10.80 7.68
CA ARG A 196 -27.80 10.67 6.32
C ARG A 196 -29.24 11.16 6.22
N GLN A 197 -30.08 10.84 7.21
CA GLN A 197 -31.51 11.22 7.22
C GLN A 197 -31.73 12.68 7.59
N SER A 198 -30.92 13.21 8.52
CA SER A 198 -30.98 14.58 9.00
C SER A 198 -29.57 15.15 9.10
N PRO A 199 -29.02 15.67 7.97
CA PRO A 199 -27.67 16.21 7.94
C PRO A 199 -27.42 17.27 9.01
N PRO A 200 -26.33 17.15 9.80
CA PRO A 200 -25.96 18.15 10.77
C PRO A 200 -25.54 19.45 10.07
N ARG A 201 -25.59 20.58 10.79
CA ARG A 201 -25.28 21.91 10.22
C ARG A 201 -23.86 22.02 9.65
N TRP A 202 -22.92 21.24 10.18
CA TRP A 202 -21.54 21.21 9.73
C TRP A 202 -21.34 20.35 8.48
N ALA A 203 -22.32 19.55 8.03
CA ALA A 203 -22.16 18.66 6.88
C ALA A 203 -21.86 19.42 5.58
N ASP A 204 -22.43 20.61 5.39
CA ASP A 204 -22.20 21.46 4.22
C ASP A 204 -20.77 22.03 4.16
N GLN A 205 -19.99 21.90 5.24
CA GLN A 205 -18.59 22.34 5.31
C GLN A 205 -17.62 21.26 4.83
N LEU A 206 -18.09 20.02 4.68
CA LEU A 206 -17.27 18.89 4.26
C LEU A 206 -17.21 18.77 2.74
N HIS A 207 -16.12 18.18 2.23
CA HIS A 207 -15.97 17.88 0.81
C HIS A 207 -16.91 16.76 0.35
N VAL A 208 -17.24 15.84 1.25
CA VAL A 208 -18.13 14.71 1.02
C VAL A 208 -19.14 14.59 2.17
N ALA A 209 -20.29 13.96 1.91
CA ALA A 209 -21.27 13.75 2.97
C ALA A 209 -20.70 12.81 4.07
N PRO A 210 -21.15 12.92 5.33
CA PRO A 210 -20.57 12.17 6.44
C PRO A 210 -20.52 10.66 6.20
N GLU A 211 -21.55 10.08 5.59
CA GLU A 211 -21.60 8.65 5.28
C GLU A 211 -20.45 8.15 4.39
N TYR A 212 -19.84 9.02 3.57
CA TYR A 212 -18.74 8.61 2.69
C TYR A 212 -17.45 8.33 3.46
N TYR A 213 -17.26 8.88 4.67
CA TYR A 213 -16.10 8.56 5.51
C TYR A 213 -16.06 7.08 5.90
N THR A 214 -17.21 6.40 5.85
CA THR A 214 -17.29 4.97 6.16
C THR A 214 -16.54 4.10 5.13
N THR A 215 -16.35 4.59 3.90
CA THR A 215 -15.63 3.84 2.87
C THR A 215 -14.15 3.70 3.19
N GLU A 216 -13.55 4.67 3.90
CA GLU A 216 -12.16 4.56 4.38
C GLU A 216 -11.99 3.37 5.32
N ALA A 217 -12.99 3.09 6.17
CA ALA A 217 -13.02 1.91 7.03
C ALA A 217 -13.49 0.63 6.31
N GLY A 218 -13.76 0.70 5.01
CA GLY A 218 -14.14 -0.42 4.16
C GLY A 218 -15.57 -0.90 4.35
N TRP A 219 -16.51 -0.01 4.68
CA TRP A 219 -17.93 -0.34 4.72
C TRP A 219 -18.79 0.84 4.23
N GLU A 220 -20.08 0.58 4.01
CA GLU A 220 -21.06 1.61 3.66
C GLU A 220 -22.42 1.32 4.31
N LEU A 221 -23.32 2.29 4.24
CA LEU A 221 -24.74 2.09 4.56
C LEU A 221 -25.51 1.61 3.33
N THR A 222 -26.27 0.52 3.46
CA THR A 222 -27.26 0.12 2.45
C THR A 222 -28.39 1.16 2.35
N ASN A 223 -29.28 1.01 1.37
CA ASN A 223 -30.47 1.86 1.25
C ASN A 223 -31.34 1.79 2.53
N GLU A 224 -31.42 0.62 3.16
CA GLU A 224 -32.10 0.39 4.43
C GLU A 224 -31.33 0.95 5.64
N GLY A 225 -30.10 1.41 5.42
CA GLY A 225 -29.22 1.98 6.44
C GLY A 225 -28.55 0.93 7.32
N GLN A 226 -28.40 -0.29 6.82
CA GLN A 226 -27.61 -1.33 7.48
C GLN A 226 -26.16 -1.25 7.02
N ARG A 227 -25.21 -1.69 7.85
CA ARG A 227 -23.80 -1.80 7.44
C ARG A 227 -23.63 -2.89 6.38
N ARG A 228 -22.92 -2.57 5.31
CA ARG A 228 -22.43 -3.52 4.29
C ARG A 228 -20.93 -3.34 4.15
N ASP A 229 -20.16 -4.39 4.41
CA ASP A 229 -18.71 -4.35 4.20
C ASP A 229 -18.38 -4.30 2.70
N LEU A 230 -17.32 -3.58 2.36
CA LEU A 230 -16.85 -3.33 1.00
C LEU A 230 -15.59 -4.14 0.65
N PHE A 231 -15.19 -5.09 1.48
CA PHE A 231 -14.09 -6.00 1.20
C PHE A 231 -14.41 -7.40 1.72
N ILE A 232 -13.67 -8.40 1.25
CA ILE A 232 -13.87 -9.80 1.67
C ILE A 232 -12.85 -10.22 2.74
N THR A 233 -13.24 -11.15 3.60
CA THR A 233 -12.38 -11.71 4.64
C THR A 233 -12.40 -13.25 4.59
N PRO A 234 -11.30 -13.93 5.01
CA PRO A 234 -10.06 -13.37 5.57
C PRO A 234 -9.04 -12.89 4.51
N SER A 235 -7.94 -12.27 4.95
CA SER A 235 -6.84 -11.83 4.08
C SER A 235 -5.81 -12.95 3.88
N TYR A 236 -5.25 -13.05 2.67
CA TYR A 236 -4.15 -13.94 2.32
C TYR A 236 -3.06 -13.16 1.59
N SER A 237 -1.83 -13.22 2.10
CA SER A 237 -0.68 -12.58 1.45
C SER A 237 -0.36 -13.25 0.11
N LEU A 238 -0.08 -12.41 -0.88
CA LEU A 238 0.58 -12.78 -2.13
C LEU A 238 2.04 -12.37 -2.01
N TYR A 239 2.97 -13.25 -2.37
CA TYR A 239 4.40 -12.97 -2.27
C TYR A 239 5.21 -13.64 -3.37
N LYS A 240 6.33 -13.01 -3.72
CA LYS A 240 7.28 -13.49 -4.74
C LYS A 240 8.37 -14.35 -4.10
N VAL A 241 8.60 -15.55 -4.64
CA VAL A 241 9.69 -16.44 -4.21
C VAL A 241 10.99 -16.04 -4.89
N LYS A 242 12.06 -15.84 -4.12
CA LYS A 242 13.41 -15.52 -4.65
C LYS A 242 14.08 -16.78 -5.22
N GLU A 243 14.63 -16.69 -6.44
CA GLU A 243 15.23 -17.85 -7.15
C GLU A 243 16.46 -18.48 -6.46
N ASN A 244 17.10 -17.79 -5.51
CA ASN A 244 18.31 -18.26 -4.79
C ASN A 244 18.04 -18.81 -3.38
N GLU A 245 16.80 -18.82 -2.92
CA GLU A 245 16.42 -19.65 -1.78
C GLU A 245 16.25 -21.07 -2.31
N GLY A 246 17.31 -21.88 -2.13
CA GLY A 246 17.30 -23.29 -2.50
C GLY A 246 16.06 -23.99 -1.94
N ALA A 247 15.71 -25.13 -2.55
CA ALA A 247 14.57 -25.98 -2.20
C ALA A 247 14.56 -26.57 -0.76
N ASP A 248 15.21 -25.89 0.20
CA ASP A 248 15.24 -26.13 1.63
C ASP A 248 14.74 -24.87 2.37
N ALA A 249 13.47 -24.55 2.18
CA ALA A 249 12.61 -24.00 3.22
C ALA A 249 11.18 -24.26 2.77
N THR A 250 10.36 -24.79 3.67
CA THR A 250 8.91 -24.93 3.56
C THR A 250 8.24 -23.63 3.07
N SER A 251 8.17 -23.40 1.76
CA SER A 251 7.28 -22.38 1.18
C SER A 251 5.86 -22.94 1.26
N ILE A 252 5.16 -22.62 2.35
CA ILE A 252 3.86 -23.21 2.70
C ILE A 252 2.73 -22.73 1.76
N GLY A 253 3.00 -21.81 0.82
CA GLY A 253 2.00 -21.28 -0.11
C GLY A 253 1.80 -22.09 -1.39
N ALA A 254 0.59 -22.02 -1.95
CA ALA A 254 0.26 -22.67 -3.22
C ALA A 254 0.68 -21.79 -4.43
N PRO A 255 1.10 -22.38 -5.56
CA PRO A 255 1.24 -21.64 -6.80
C PRO A 255 -0.12 -21.06 -7.22
N ILE A 256 -0.11 -19.85 -7.72
CA ILE A 256 -1.30 -19.13 -8.16
C ILE A 256 -1.10 -18.64 -9.60
N SER A 257 -2.18 -18.64 -10.38
CA SER A 257 -2.16 -18.14 -11.75
C SER A 257 -2.36 -16.63 -11.72
N MET A 258 -1.33 -15.87 -12.09
CA MET A 258 -1.30 -14.41 -11.99
C MET A 258 -0.48 -13.82 -13.14
N LEU A 259 -0.70 -12.53 -13.41
CA LEU A 259 0.07 -11.74 -14.38
C LEU A 259 0.21 -12.42 -15.75
N LEU A 260 -0.88 -13.04 -16.22
CA LEU A 260 -0.90 -13.74 -17.50
C LEU A 260 -1.32 -12.80 -18.62
N THR A 261 -0.54 -12.76 -19.70
CA THR A 261 -0.92 -12.04 -20.91
C THR A 261 -2.09 -12.74 -21.59
N CYS A 262 -3.14 -11.98 -21.88
CA CYS A 262 -4.34 -12.44 -22.57
C CYS A 262 -4.18 -12.33 -24.08
N ALA A 263 -4.95 -13.13 -24.83
CA ALA A 263 -5.05 -13.00 -26.28
C ALA A 263 -5.86 -11.77 -26.72
N ASN A 264 -6.73 -11.26 -25.84
CA ASN A 264 -7.54 -10.07 -26.09
C ASN A 264 -6.73 -8.80 -25.79
N ASN A 265 -7.03 -7.75 -26.52
CA ASN A 265 -6.37 -6.45 -26.41
C ASN A 265 -7.31 -5.42 -25.76
N CYS A 266 -6.73 -4.43 -25.11
CA CYS A 266 -7.45 -3.26 -24.61
C CYS A 266 -8.08 -2.49 -25.78
N GLU A 267 -9.37 -2.17 -25.68
CA GLU A 267 -10.07 -1.40 -26.72
C GLU A 267 -9.65 0.08 -26.76
N TRP A 268 -8.88 0.55 -25.78
CA TRP A 268 -8.36 1.91 -25.73
C TRP A 268 -6.96 2.02 -26.34
N CYS A 269 -5.95 1.40 -25.72
CA CYS A 269 -4.55 1.53 -26.15
C CYS A 269 -4.07 0.42 -27.10
N GLY A 270 -4.86 -0.65 -27.28
CA GLY A 270 -4.48 -1.78 -28.12
C GLY A 270 -3.46 -2.75 -27.50
N SER A 271 -2.95 -2.49 -26.30
CA SER A 271 -2.04 -3.41 -25.59
C SER A 271 -2.75 -4.70 -25.16
N PRO A 272 -2.06 -5.85 -25.07
CA PRO A 272 -2.63 -7.08 -24.53
C PRO A 272 -3.17 -6.88 -23.11
N LEU A 273 -4.35 -7.43 -22.82
CA LEU A 273 -4.89 -7.45 -21.47
C LEU A 273 -4.07 -8.39 -20.57
N THR A 274 -4.12 -8.15 -19.27
CA THR A 274 -3.44 -8.96 -18.25
C THR A 274 -4.47 -9.52 -17.28
N THR A 275 -4.43 -10.83 -17.06
CA THR A 275 -5.10 -11.48 -15.93
C THR A 275 -4.24 -11.26 -14.69
N LEU A 276 -4.64 -10.32 -13.82
CA LEU A 276 -3.93 -10.05 -12.57
C LEU A 276 -3.98 -11.26 -11.63
N ILE A 277 -5.18 -11.85 -11.53
CA ILE A 277 -5.43 -13.03 -10.70
C ILE A 277 -6.39 -13.97 -11.43
N ASP A 278 -6.11 -15.26 -11.32
CA ASP A 278 -7.03 -16.34 -11.68
C ASP A 278 -7.08 -17.36 -10.54
N LEU A 279 -8.15 -17.29 -9.75
CA LEU A 279 -8.30 -18.02 -8.50
C LEU A 279 -9.52 -18.95 -8.53
N ASP A 280 -9.35 -20.17 -8.04
CA ASP A 280 -10.47 -21.09 -7.81
C ASP A 280 -11.43 -20.50 -6.76
N VAL A 281 -12.73 -20.46 -7.06
CA VAL A 281 -13.75 -19.93 -6.13
C VAL A 281 -13.88 -20.73 -4.84
N GLN A 282 -13.41 -21.97 -4.82
CA GLN A 282 -13.31 -22.81 -3.62
C GLN A 282 -12.14 -22.40 -2.71
N HIS A 283 -11.23 -21.53 -3.17
CA HIS A 283 -10.18 -21.01 -2.33
C HIS A 283 -10.79 -20.34 -1.08
N PRO A 284 -10.27 -20.60 0.14
CA PRO A 284 -10.87 -20.10 1.38
C PRO A 284 -11.12 -18.58 1.42
N ALA A 285 -10.31 -17.79 0.72
CA ALA A 285 -10.48 -16.33 0.60
C ALA A 285 -11.80 -15.93 -0.08
N LEU A 286 -12.32 -16.76 -1.00
CA LEU A 286 -13.52 -16.49 -1.81
C LEU A 286 -14.76 -17.21 -1.26
N LYS A 287 -14.67 -17.86 -0.10
CA LYS A 287 -15.77 -18.69 0.45
C LYS A 287 -17.11 -17.94 0.57
N ASN A 288 -17.07 -16.64 0.82
CA ASN A 288 -18.25 -15.80 0.99
C ASN A 288 -18.59 -14.99 -0.27
N VAL A 289 -18.00 -15.35 -1.42
CA VAL A 289 -18.24 -14.70 -2.70
C VAL A 289 -19.26 -15.49 -3.51
N ALA A 290 -20.40 -14.88 -3.82
CA ALA A 290 -21.38 -15.46 -4.74
C ALA A 290 -20.93 -15.30 -6.20
N TRP A 291 -20.07 -16.21 -6.65
CA TRP A 291 -19.55 -16.25 -8.02
C TRP A 291 -20.16 -17.41 -8.81
N ASN A 292 -20.50 -17.17 -10.08
CA ASN A 292 -21.21 -18.14 -10.92
C ASN A 292 -20.27 -19.00 -11.80
N SER A 293 -18.96 -18.74 -11.77
CA SER A 293 -17.93 -19.52 -12.45
C SER A 293 -17.11 -20.34 -11.46
N GLU A 294 -16.49 -21.43 -11.92
CA GLU A 294 -15.52 -22.21 -11.13
C GLU A 294 -14.26 -21.41 -10.80
N ARG A 295 -13.99 -20.35 -11.57
CA ARG A 295 -12.81 -19.49 -11.41
C ARG A 295 -13.19 -18.01 -11.37
N LEU A 296 -12.57 -17.27 -10.48
CA LEU A 296 -12.58 -15.81 -10.48
C LEU A 296 -11.35 -15.31 -11.22
N GLN A 297 -11.57 -14.73 -12.40
CA GLN A 297 -10.54 -14.04 -13.16
C GLN A 297 -10.73 -12.53 -13.06
N VAL A 298 -9.70 -11.81 -12.61
CA VAL A 298 -9.66 -10.35 -12.69
C VAL A 298 -8.69 -9.97 -13.79
N GLN A 299 -9.24 -9.49 -14.91
CA GLN A 299 -8.49 -8.99 -16.05
C GLN A 299 -8.54 -7.47 -16.11
N THR A 300 -7.49 -6.86 -16.62
CA THR A 300 -7.43 -5.42 -16.87
C THR A 300 -6.42 -5.10 -17.97
N CYS A 301 -6.44 -3.85 -18.46
CA CYS A 301 -5.28 -3.26 -19.11
C CYS A 301 -4.45 -2.53 -18.06
N VAL A 302 -3.30 -3.08 -17.67
CA VAL A 302 -2.46 -2.51 -16.58
C VAL A 302 -2.07 -1.05 -16.86
N ILE A 303 -1.79 -0.73 -18.12
CA ILE A 303 -1.47 0.64 -18.57
C ILE A 303 -2.67 1.58 -18.38
N CYS A 304 -3.83 1.23 -18.92
CA CYS A 304 -4.97 2.14 -18.89
C CYS A 304 -5.65 2.23 -17.53
N SER A 305 -5.55 1.21 -16.68
CA SER A 305 -6.07 1.29 -15.32
C SER A 305 -5.34 2.31 -14.45
N CYS A 306 -4.14 2.77 -14.84
CA CYS A 306 -3.46 3.90 -14.19
C CYS A 306 -4.20 5.23 -14.33
N TYR A 307 -5.10 5.36 -15.31
CA TYR A 307 -5.80 6.61 -15.62
C TYR A 307 -7.29 6.57 -15.25
N GLY A 308 -7.82 5.41 -14.90
CA GLY A 308 -9.22 5.25 -14.49
C GLY A 308 -9.61 3.79 -14.32
N VAL A 309 -10.86 3.57 -13.95
CA VAL A 309 -11.37 2.22 -13.67
C VAL A 309 -11.60 1.45 -14.96
N VAL A 310 -11.04 0.24 -15.04
CA VAL A 310 -11.30 -0.72 -16.13
C VAL A 310 -12.27 -1.80 -15.64
N TYR A 311 -13.39 -1.95 -16.33
CA TYR A 311 -14.41 -2.94 -16.04
C TYR A 311 -14.34 -4.12 -17.01
N MET A 312 -14.51 -5.33 -16.48
CA MET A 312 -14.69 -6.55 -17.26
C MET A 312 -16.03 -7.21 -16.88
N GLU A 313 -16.73 -7.73 -17.88
CA GLU A 313 -17.95 -8.52 -17.73
C GLU A 313 -17.63 -10.01 -17.88
N MET A 314 -18.37 -10.88 -17.19
CA MET A 314 -18.25 -12.33 -17.36
C MET A 314 -19.29 -12.84 -18.34
N ASP A 315 -18.83 -13.63 -19.31
CA ASP A 315 -19.74 -14.32 -20.20
C ASP A 315 -20.41 -15.54 -19.53
N SER A 316 -21.27 -16.25 -20.27
CA SER A 316 -21.94 -17.45 -19.76
C SER A 316 -21.01 -18.62 -19.43
N ALA A 317 -19.77 -18.62 -19.96
CA ALA A 317 -18.75 -19.61 -19.66
C ALA A 317 -17.87 -19.17 -18.47
N GLY A 318 -18.05 -17.96 -17.95
CA GLY A 318 -17.22 -17.39 -16.89
C GLY A 318 -15.91 -16.79 -17.38
N GLU A 319 -15.80 -16.54 -18.69
CA GLU A 319 -14.64 -15.88 -19.28
C GLU A 319 -14.84 -14.35 -19.29
N PRO A 320 -13.86 -13.58 -18.81
CA PRO A 320 -13.92 -12.12 -18.82
C PRO A 320 -13.80 -11.55 -20.24
N PHE A 321 -14.61 -10.54 -20.53
CA PHE A 321 -14.52 -9.72 -21.74
C PHE A 321 -14.67 -8.23 -21.41
N TRP A 322 -14.19 -7.40 -22.34
CA TRP A 322 -14.19 -5.95 -22.18
C TRP A 322 -15.61 -5.41 -22.01
N SER A 323 -15.86 -4.63 -20.95
CA SER A 323 -17.19 -4.08 -20.70
C SER A 323 -17.50 -2.93 -21.65
N ALA A 324 -18.73 -2.89 -22.16
CA ALA A 324 -19.24 -1.75 -22.93
C ALA A 324 -19.42 -0.47 -22.08
N HIS A 325 -19.34 -0.59 -20.76
CA HIS A 325 -19.43 0.52 -19.81
C HIS A 325 -18.10 1.27 -19.61
N ASN A 326 -17.01 0.76 -20.17
CA ASN A 326 -15.70 1.40 -20.12
C ASN A 326 -15.73 2.74 -20.85
N VAL A 327 -15.45 3.81 -20.11
CA VAL A 327 -15.27 5.17 -20.66
C VAL A 327 -13.79 5.52 -20.61
N MET A 328 -13.20 5.81 -21.77
CA MET A 328 -11.78 6.18 -21.87
C MET A 328 -11.50 7.39 -20.97
N PRO A 329 -10.55 7.27 -20.01
CA PRO A 329 -10.16 8.39 -19.18
C PRO A 329 -9.52 9.52 -20.00
N MET A 330 -9.63 10.75 -19.50
CA MET A 330 -9.00 11.90 -20.13
C MET A 330 -7.47 11.76 -20.10
N GLY A 331 -6.80 11.93 -21.25
CA GLY A 331 -5.35 11.79 -21.37
C GLY A 331 -4.87 10.36 -21.62
N ALA A 332 -5.77 9.36 -21.61
CA ALA A 332 -5.41 7.98 -21.95
C ALA A 332 -5.09 7.79 -23.45
N ASP A 333 -5.49 8.73 -24.30
CA ASP A 333 -5.17 8.79 -25.73
C ASP A 333 -3.77 9.36 -26.02
N GLU A 334 -3.15 10.01 -25.03
CA GLU A 334 -1.80 10.58 -25.12
C GLU A 334 -0.71 9.62 -24.58
N ILE A 335 -1.08 8.40 -24.21
CA ILE A 335 -0.17 7.40 -23.63
C ILE A 335 0.91 7.01 -24.66
N ASP A 336 2.16 7.27 -24.32
CA ASP A 336 3.30 6.68 -25.02
C ASP A 336 3.53 5.25 -24.49
N LEU A 337 3.23 4.26 -25.32
CA LEU A 337 3.39 2.85 -24.95
C LEU A 337 4.86 2.45 -24.77
N ASP A 338 5.81 3.23 -25.30
CA ASP A 338 7.24 2.96 -25.14
C ASP A 338 7.73 3.23 -23.69
N ASP A 339 6.96 4.00 -22.90
CA ASP A 339 7.26 4.28 -21.49
C ASP A 339 6.89 3.10 -20.56
N TYR A 340 6.16 2.10 -21.05
CA TYR A 340 5.69 0.96 -20.26
C TYR A 340 6.47 -0.31 -20.56
N ALA A 341 7.08 -0.90 -19.53
CA ALA A 341 7.76 -2.18 -19.66
C ALA A 341 6.76 -3.30 -19.95
N GLN A 342 7.12 -4.17 -20.90
CA GLN A 342 6.37 -5.41 -21.11
C GLN A 342 6.72 -6.41 -20.02
N LEU A 343 5.70 -6.92 -19.33
CA LEU A 343 5.88 -7.98 -18.36
C LEU A 343 6.42 -9.25 -19.05
N PRO A 344 7.43 -9.91 -18.47
CA PRO A 344 7.84 -11.23 -18.90
C PRO A 344 6.64 -12.21 -18.85
N PRO A 345 6.47 -13.12 -19.83
CA PRO A 345 5.36 -14.08 -19.84
C PRO A 345 5.26 -14.99 -18.62
N ASP A 346 6.32 -15.07 -17.81
CA ASP A 346 6.44 -15.86 -16.60
C ASP A 346 6.55 -15.03 -15.31
N ALA A 347 6.32 -13.72 -15.36
CA ALA A 347 6.38 -12.84 -14.19
C ALA A 347 5.52 -13.36 -13.01
N GLY A 348 4.33 -13.88 -13.31
CA GLY A 348 3.45 -14.47 -12.31
C GLY A 348 3.88 -15.81 -11.73
N ARG A 349 4.80 -16.56 -12.38
CA ARG A 349 5.19 -17.92 -11.91
C ARG A 349 5.95 -17.90 -10.59
N GLN A 350 6.54 -16.76 -10.24
CA GLN A 350 7.28 -16.58 -8.99
C GLN A 350 6.34 -16.25 -7.83
N PHE A 351 5.07 -15.91 -8.09
CA PHE A 351 4.10 -15.57 -7.04
C PHE A 351 3.48 -16.82 -6.40
N ARG A 352 3.22 -16.71 -5.10
CA ARG A 352 2.53 -17.70 -4.27
C ARG A 352 1.47 -17.00 -3.43
N ILE A 353 0.41 -17.73 -3.11
CA ILE A 353 -0.56 -17.32 -2.09
C ILE A 353 -0.28 -18.08 -0.79
N ALA A 354 -0.29 -17.38 0.34
CA ALA A 354 -0.10 -18.00 1.66
C ALA A 354 -1.21 -19.03 1.94
N ALA A 355 -0.89 -20.15 2.60
CA ALA A 355 -1.92 -21.14 2.98
C ALA A 355 -2.69 -20.75 4.25
N ALA A 356 -2.06 -19.99 5.14
CA ALA A 356 -2.69 -19.48 6.34
C ALA A 356 -3.23 -18.06 6.08
N PRO A 357 -4.45 -17.75 6.53
CA PRO A 357 -4.94 -16.38 6.49
C PRO A 357 -4.18 -15.52 7.50
N ARG A 358 -4.18 -14.20 7.24
CA ARG A 358 -3.76 -13.14 8.15
C ARG A 358 -4.94 -12.25 8.52
N GLN A 359 -4.70 -11.29 9.41
CA GLN A 359 -5.73 -10.36 9.84
C GLN A 359 -6.27 -9.54 8.67
N ALA A 360 -7.55 -9.17 8.72
CA ALA A 360 -8.19 -8.42 7.64
C ALA A 360 -7.50 -7.08 7.37
N PHE A 361 -6.97 -6.43 8.41
CA PHE A 361 -6.32 -5.12 8.31
C PHE A 361 -4.79 -5.18 8.20
N HIS A 362 -4.23 -6.36 7.93
CA HIS A 362 -2.78 -6.57 7.93
C HIS A 362 -2.04 -5.66 6.94
N ALA A 363 -2.67 -5.35 5.81
CA ALA A 363 -2.12 -4.56 4.71
C ALA A 363 -2.89 -3.23 4.49
N SER A 364 -3.57 -2.75 5.53
CA SER A 364 -4.43 -1.55 5.46
C SER A 364 -3.68 -0.23 5.48
N GLU A 365 -2.41 -0.23 5.84
CA GLU A 365 -1.55 0.95 5.78
C GLU A 365 -0.51 0.72 4.67
N TRP A 366 -0.64 1.47 3.59
CA TRP A 366 0.15 1.28 2.37
C TRP A 366 1.63 1.56 2.58
N ALA A 367 1.98 2.42 3.54
CA ALA A 367 3.36 2.76 3.87
C ALA A 367 4.05 1.73 4.79
N MET A 368 3.35 0.68 5.23
CA MET A 368 3.97 -0.39 6.02
C MET A 368 4.84 -1.30 5.14
N GLU A 369 5.93 -1.80 5.71
CA GLU A 369 6.78 -2.81 5.06
C GLU A 369 6.66 -4.19 5.76
N PRO A 370 6.77 -5.29 5.00
CA PRO A 370 6.92 -5.35 3.55
C PRO A 370 5.61 -5.05 2.81
N SER A 371 5.79 -4.87 1.51
CA SER A 371 4.80 -4.69 0.47
C SER A 371 3.60 -5.64 0.57
N SER A 372 2.42 -5.14 0.20
CA SER A 372 1.16 -5.47 0.87
C SER A 372 0.19 -6.35 0.09
N SER A 373 0.63 -6.90 -1.05
CA SER A 373 -0.19 -7.69 -1.98
C SER A 373 -1.01 -8.79 -1.28
N GLN A 374 -2.30 -8.85 -1.60
CA GLN A 374 -3.24 -9.75 -0.93
C GLN A 374 -4.47 -10.12 -1.75
N ILE A 375 -5.07 -11.26 -1.38
CA ILE A 375 -6.46 -11.60 -1.68
C ILE A 375 -7.27 -11.52 -0.40
N GLY A 376 -8.39 -10.81 -0.46
CA GLY A 376 -9.16 -10.37 0.71
C GLY A 376 -8.40 -9.37 1.57
N GLY A 377 -8.99 -9.02 2.70
CA GLY A 377 -8.50 -7.95 3.56
C GLY A 377 -9.00 -6.57 3.16
N HIS A 378 -8.90 -5.65 4.10
CA HIS A 378 -9.16 -4.24 3.89
C HIS A 378 -8.03 -3.65 3.02
N PRO A 379 -8.34 -2.88 1.95
CA PRO A 379 -7.33 -2.31 1.07
C PRO A 379 -6.44 -1.28 1.76
N GLY A 380 -5.13 -1.36 1.54
CA GLY A 380 -4.20 -0.29 1.90
C GLY A 380 -4.24 0.82 0.87
N TRP A 381 -5.14 1.78 1.02
CA TRP A 381 -5.30 2.90 0.10
C TRP A 381 -4.09 3.82 0.12
N VAL A 382 -3.51 4.10 -1.05
CA VAL A 382 -2.40 5.06 -1.19
C VAL A 382 -2.93 6.50 -1.15
N GLN A 383 -4.14 6.69 -1.68
CA GLN A 383 -4.89 7.96 -1.67
C GLN A 383 -6.18 7.77 -0.86
N ASP A 384 -7.25 8.50 -1.17
CA ASP A 384 -8.57 8.26 -0.58
C ASP A 384 -9.16 6.91 -1.07
N ALA A 385 -10.04 6.32 -0.26
CA ALA A 385 -10.69 5.07 -0.57
C ALA A 385 -11.61 5.17 -1.80
N GLU A 386 -11.28 4.42 -2.85
CA GLU A 386 -12.02 4.43 -4.10
C GLU A 386 -12.60 3.05 -4.44
N TYR A 387 -13.82 2.79 -3.96
CA TYR A 387 -14.61 1.63 -4.39
C TYR A 387 -15.44 2.00 -5.62
N PRO A 388 -15.13 1.44 -6.82
CA PRO A 388 -15.88 1.77 -8.02
C PRO A 388 -17.34 1.33 -7.89
N ASN A 389 -18.25 2.11 -8.47
CA ASN A 389 -19.65 1.70 -8.60
C ASN A 389 -19.80 0.76 -9.79
N CYS A 390 -20.50 -0.35 -9.60
CA CYS A 390 -20.82 -1.23 -10.71
C CYS A 390 -21.72 -0.50 -11.72
N PRO A 391 -21.37 -0.46 -13.01
CA PRO A 391 -22.16 0.28 -14.00
C PRO A 391 -23.53 -0.35 -14.28
N CYS A 392 -23.73 -1.62 -13.93
CA CYS A 392 -24.99 -2.34 -14.13
C CYS A 392 -26.02 -2.08 -13.02
N CYS A 393 -25.60 -2.02 -11.75
CA CYS A 393 -26.50 -1.90 -10.60
C CYS A 393 -26.26 -0.65 -9.74
N ALA A 394 -25.29 0.19 -10.09
CA ALA A 394 -24.86 1.40 -9.40
C ALA A 394 -24.39 1.20 -7.94
N SER A 395 -24.31 -0.04 -7.45
CA SER A 395 -23.80 -0.34 -6.11
C SER A 395 -22.28 -0.35 -6.10
N ARG A 396 -21.65 0.11 -5.01
CA ARG A 396 -20.20 -0.02 -4.83
C ARG A 396 -19.76 -1.48 -4.93
N MET A 397 -18.66 -1.72 -5.62
CA MET A 397 -18.06 -3.04 -5.78
C MET A 397 -17.23 -3.38 -4.55
N ARG A 398 -17.14 -4.67 -4.20
CA ARG A 398 -16.31 -5.11 -3.08
C ARG A 398 -14.88 -5.34 -3.52
N ALA A 399 -13.91 -4.88 -2.75
CA ALA A 399 -12.51 -5.24 -2.94
C ALA A 399 -12.29 -6.74 -2.68
N VAL A 400 -11.62 -7.40 -3.62
CA VAL A 400 -11.24 -8.82 -3.57
C VAL A 400 -9.73 -9.01 -3.41
N GLY A 401 -8.93 -7.98 -3.70
CA GLY A 401 -7.49 -8.03 -3.45
C GLY A 401 -6.78 -6.78 -3.94
N GLN A 402 -5.48 -6.72 -3.68
CA GLN A 402 -4.59 -5.69 -4.18
C GLN A 402 -3.25 -6.30 -4.59
N LEU A 403 -2.56 -5.65 -5.53
CA LEU A 403 -1.24 -6.03 -5.99
C LEU A 403 -0.33 -4.81 -6.04
N GLU A 404 0.78 -4.88 -5.32
CA GLU A 404 1.81 -3.87 -5.33
C GLU A 404 2.72 -4.03 -6.54
N TRP A 405 2.82 -2.96 -7.34
CA TRP A 405 3.52 -3.04 -8.61
C TRP A 405 5.04 -3.16 -8.45
N SER A 406 5.59 -2.62 -7.34
CA SER A 406 7.01 -2.73 -6.99
C SER A 406 7.46 -4.19 -6.75
N GLU A 407 6.54 -5.10 -6.40
CA GLU A 407 6.83 -6.53 -6.27
C GLU A 407 6.91 -7.23 -7.64
N VAL A 408 6.22 -6.68 -8.62
CA VAL A 408 6.15 -7.22 -9.98
C VAL A 408 7.37 -6.78 -10.78
N GLU A 409 7.65 -5.48 -10.78
CA GLU A 409 8.66 -4.81 -11.59
C GLU A 409 9.64 -4.00 -10.72
N GLU A 410 10.95 -4.05 -11.02
CA GLU A 410 12.02 -3.42 -10.22
C GLU A 410 11.84 -1.90 -10.00
N TYR A 411 11.22 -1.22 -10.97
CA TYR A 411 10.89 0.20 -10.90
C TYR A 411 9.38 0.43 -10.97
N GLY A 412 8.60 -0.61 -10.71
CA GLY A 412 7.16 -0.52 -10.62
C GLY A 412 6.76 0.30 -9.39
N ASP A 413 5.74 1.14 -9.56
CA ASP A 413 5.19 1.95 -8.48
C ASP A 413 3.68 1.78 -8.41
N GLY A 414 3.10 2.11 -7.26
CA GLY A 414 1.67 2.11 -7.00
C GLY A 414 1.04 0.73 -6.78
N MET A 415 -0.27 0.77 -6.61
CA MET A 415 -1.12 -0.35 -6.18
C MET A 415 -2.26 -0.55 -7.16
N TYR A 416 -2.44 -1.78 -7.62
CA TYR A 416 -3.65 -2.19 -8.35
C TYR A 416 -4.65 -2.78 -7.36
N TYR A 417 -5.87 -2.23 -7.33
CA TYR A 417 -6.97 -2.74 -6.53
C TYR A 417 -7.95 -3.51 -7.41
N MET A 418 -8.36 -4.68 -6.96
CA MET A 418 -9.26 -5.57 -7.68
C MET A 418 -10.62 -5.60 -6.98
N PHE A 419 -11.70 -5.43 -7.75
CA PHE A 419 -13.06 -5.38 -7.22
C PHE A 419 -14.00 -6.33 -7.94
N ILE A 420 -15.08 -6.72 -7.25
CA ILE A 420 -16.13 -7.58 -7.76
C ILE A 420 -17.52 -7.01 -7.50
N CYS A 421 -18.42 -7.21 -8.46
CA CYS A 421 -19.86 -7.08 -8.28
C CYS A 421 -20.49 -8.46 -8.46
N GLU A 422 -20.78 -9.14 -7.36
CA GLU A 422 -21.39 -10.48 -7.40
C GLU A 422 -22.75 -10.51 -8.10
N PRO A 423 -23.70 -9.59 -7.85
CA PRO A 423 -25.00 -9.67 -8.52
C PRO A 423 -24.90 -9.55 -10.04
N CYS A 424 -23.92 -8.79 -10.54
CA CYS A 424 -23.75 -8.52 -11.97
C CYS A 424 -22.65 -9.37 -12.62
N GLN A 425 -21.92 -10.18 -11.83
CA GLN A 425 -20.76 -10.96 -12.29
C GLN A 425 -19.76 -10.09 -13.08
N MET A 426 -19.38 -8.96 -12.50
CA MET A 426 -18.41 -8.03 -13.08
C MET A 426 -17.19 -7.90 -12.19
N THR A 427 -16.05 -7.62 -12.81
CA THR A 427 -14.82 -7.21 -12.11
C THR A 427 -14.44 -5.80 -12.52
N ALA A 428 -13.71 -5.12 -11.65
CA ALA A 428 -13.13 -3.83 -11.94
C ALA A 428 -11.72 -3.75 -11.39
N VAL A 429 -10.86 -2.96 -12.02
CA VAL A 429 -9.53 -2.64 -11.53
C VAL A 429 -9.32 -1.14 -11.56
N SER A 430 -8.81 -0.61 -10.45
CA SER A 430 -8.29 0.75 -10.35
C SER A 430 -6.83 0.72 -9.89
N TYR A 431 -6.17 1.86 -9.97
CA TYR A 431 -4.78 2.03 -9.60
C TYR A 431 -4.58 3.33 -8.81
N GLN A 432 -3.72 3.30 -7.80
CA GLN A 432 -3.27 4.49 -7.08
C GLN A 432 -1.75 4.49 -6.92
N GLN A 433 -1.16 5.69 -6.91
CA GLN A 433 0.27 5.92 -6.66
C GLN A 433 0.45 7.18 -5.80
N SER A 434 1.57 7.24 -5.06
CA SER A 434 1.89 8.32 -4.11
C SER A 434 2.53 9.54 -4.75
#